data_AF-A0A5T7Y1R6-F1
#
_entry.id   AF-A0A5T7Y1R6-F1
#
_cell.length_a   1.000
_cell.length_b   1.000
_cell.length_c   1.000
_cell.angle_alpha   90.00
_cell.angle_beta   90.00
_cell.angle_gamma   90.00
#
_symmetry.space_group_name_H-M   'P 1'
#
loop_
_entity.id
_entity.type
_entity.pdbx_description
1 polymer ?
#
loop_
_entity_poly.entity_id
_entity_poly.type
_entity_poly.pdbx_seq_one_letter_code
_entity_poly.pdbx_strand_id
1 'polypeptide(L)'
;MTQEQITKNQQSIEKARKAGEQEKARALKDSAYVTRGPVTRSARRDDFFPGRSESMDARVQMRLGAVSFSIGLMAYNSLTRSAQWRWAEQQRVGQDDLLQYTGKPRRTVKLSGELHAGICDGLGFDELELLQSQADLAAPQLLVSAVGDVLGYWVVKSVESTGTSFLPGGGPRHATFSMELQHYADDIHNP
;
A
#
# COMPACT_ATOMS: atom_id res chain seq x y z
N MET A 1 -23.33 -15.83 -60.54
CA MET A 1 -23.69 -14.80 -59.54
C MET A 1 -22.90 -13.54 -59.89
N THR A 2 -23.59 -12.45 -60.16
CA THR A 2 -23.02 -11.27 -60.84
C THR A 2 -22.34 -10.34 -59.83
N GLN A 3 -21.21 -9.73 -60.20
CA GLN A 3 -20.38 -8.82 -59.37
C GLN A 3 -21.21 -7.79 -58.57
N GLU A 4 -22.33 -7.33 -59.13
CA GLU A 4 -23.24 -6.35 -58.52
C GLU A 4 -23.90 -6.84 -57.21
N GLN A 5 -24.15 -8.15 -57.07
CA GLN A 5 -24.74 -8.73 -55.85
C GLN A 5 -23.73 -8.83 -54.70
N ILE A 6 -22.44 -8.96 -55.01
CA ILE A 6 -21.37 -9.00 -54.00
C ILE A 6 -21.17 -7.59 -53.42
N THR A 7 -21.15 -6.57 -54.27
CA THR A 7 -20.99 -5.18 -53.83
C THR A 7 -22.19 -4.70 -53.00
N LYS A 8 -23.42 -5.05 -53.42
CA LYS A 8 -24.62 -4.72 -52.63
C LYS A 8 -24.59 -5.38 -51.25
N ASN A 9 -24.15 -6.64 -51.17
CA ASN A 9 -24.09 -7.35 -49.88
C ASN A 9 -23.03 -6.75 -48.93
N GLN A 10 -21.85 -6.37 -49.46
CA GLN A 10 -20.81 -5.70 -48.67
C GLN A 10 -21.26 -4.32 -48.14
N GLN A 11 -21.99 -3.54 -48.94
CA GLN A 11 -22.54 -2.25 -48.49
C GLN A 11 -23.61 -2.40 -47.41
N SER A 12 -24.47 -3.43 -47.48
CA SER A 12 -25.45 -3.71 -46.42
C SER A 12 -24.80 -4.15 -45.11
N ILE A 13 -23.69 -4.90 -45.15
CA ILE A 13 -22.94 -5.32 -43.95
C ILE A 13 -22.28 -4.10 -43.28
N GLU A 14 -21.68 -3.20 -44.06
CA GLU A 14 -21.03 -2.00 -43.50
C GLU A 14 -22.05 -1.02 -42.89
N LYS A 15 -23.24 -0.90 -43.51
CA LYS A 15 -24.34 -0.08 -42.99
C LYS A 15 -24.88 -0.61 -41.66
N ALA A 16 -24.99 -1.94 -41.52
CA ALA A 16 -25.40 -2.56 -40.25
C ALA A 16 -24.35 -2.35 -39.14
N ARG A 17 -23.06 -2.38 -39.48
CA ARG A 17 -21.97 -2.13 -38.51
C ARG A 17 -22.00 -0.71 -37.95
N LYS A 18 -22.20 0.30 -38.81
CA LYS A 18 -22.28 1.71 -38.39
C LYS A 18 -23.55 2.02 -37.58
N ALA A 19 -24.66 1.34 -37.84
CA ALA A 19 -25.88 1.49 -37.07
C ALA A 19 -25.72 1.01 -35.62
N GLY A 20 -25.09 -0.16 -35.40
CA GLY A 20 -24.84 -0.69 -34.05
C GLY A 20 -23.85 0.16 -33.24
N GLU A 21 -22.90 0.81 -33.89
CA GLU A 21 -21.92 1.70 -33.24
C GLU A 21 -22.59 3.02 -32.79
N GLN A 22 -23.55 3.54 -33.57
CA GLN A 22 -24.36 4.69 -33.17
C GLN A 22 -25.35 4.38 -32.03
N GLU A 23 -25.89 3.16 -31.98
CA GLU A 23 -26.77 2.73 -30.90
C GLU A 23 -26.01 2.55 -29.57
N LYS A 24 -24.79 1.98 -29.62
CA LYS A 24 -23.87 1.95 -28.46
C LYS A 24 -23.47 3.35 -27.99
N ALA A 25 -23.21 4.28 -28.92
CA ALA A 25 -22.86 5.67 -28.58
C ALA A 25 -24.03 6.46 -27.98
N ARG A 26 -25.29 6.14 -28.35
CA ARG A 26 -26.49 6.67 -27.69
C ARG A 26 -26.69 6.08 -26.29
N ALA A 27 -26.55 4.76 -26.14
CA ALA A 27 -26.67 4.09 -24.84
C ALA A 27 -25.64 4.59 -23.80
N LEU A 28 -24.42 4.92 -24.24
CA LEU A 28 -23.38 5.45 -23.36
C LEU A 28 -23.65 6.90 -22.91
N LYS A 29 -24.38 7.69 -23.72
CA LYS A 29 -24.73 9.08 -23.38
C LYS A 29 -25.93 9.17 -22.43
N ASP A 30 -26.88 8.26 -22.56
CA ASP A 30 -28.08 8.24 -21.71
C ASP A 30 -27.79 7.68 -20.30
N SER A 31 -26.72 6.88 -20.13
CA SER A 31 -26.25 6.41 -18.82
C SER A 31 -25.52 7.48 -17.99
N ALA A 32 -25.21 8.65 -18.56
CA ALA A 32 -24.40 9.69 -17.90
C ALA A 32 -25.23 10.84 -17.29
N TYR A 33 -26.57 10.78 -17.34
CA TYR A 33 -27.45 11.82 -16.78
C TYR A 33 -28.52 11.22 -15.86
N VAL A 34 -28.10 10.74 -14.69
CA VAL A 34 -28.97 10.68 -13.51
C VAL A 34 -28.48 11.72 -12.50
N THR A 35 -29.38 12.64 -12.24
CA THR A 35 -29.33 13.89 -11.49
C THR A 35 -28.59 13.83 -10.15
N ARG A 36 -27.55 14.67 -10.00
CA ARG A 36 -27.01 15.09 -8.70
C ARG A 36 -28.01 16.04 -8.04
N GLY A 37 -28.80 15.56 -7.09
CA GLY A 37 -29.48 16.43 -6.12
C GLY A 37 -28.46 17.06 -5.16
N PRO A 38 -28.78 18.19 -4.51
CA PRO A 38 -27.89 18.77 -3.51
C PRO A 38 -27.87 17.88 -2.27
N VAL A 39 -26.74 17.20 -2.03
CA VAL A 39 -26.51 16.45 -0.79
C VAL A 39 -26.11 17.43 0.30
N THR A 40 -27.08 18.11 0.90
CA THR A 40 -26.92 18.67 2.25
C THR A 40 -27.14 17.55 3.26
N ARG A 41 -26.05 16.85 3.61
CA ARG A 41 -25.91 16.26 4.93
C ARG A 41 -24.43 16.23 5.25
N SER A 42 -24.07 17.03 6.25
CA SER A 42 -22.80 17.00 6.96
C SER A 42 -22.54 15.58 7.46
N ALA A 43 -21.92 14.75 6.63
CA ALA A 43 -21.32 13.50 7.05
C ALA A 43 -19.96 13.86 7.65
N ARG A 44 -19.84 13.65 8.96
CA ARG A 44 -18.55 13.65 9.65
C ARG A 44 -17.61 12.69 8.94
N ARG A 45 -16.32 13.01 8.93
CA ARG A 45 -15.28 12.29 8.19
C ARG A 45 -14.84 10.98 8.87
N ASP A 46 -15.65 10.44 9.77
CA ASP A 46 -15.14 9.55 10.84
C ASP A 46 -15.72 8.12 10.72
N ASP A 47 -16.42 7.80 9.63
CA ASP A 47 -17.19 6.55 9.49
C ASP A 47 -16.44 5.38 8.83
N PHE A 48 -15.10 5.26 8.98
CA PHE A 48 -14.35 4.13 8.38
C PHE A 48 -13.92 3.01 9.34
N PHE A 49 -14.00 3.14 10.67
CA PHE A 49 -13.77 2.00 11.58
C PHE A 49 -14.55 2.13 12.90
N PRO A 50 -15.53 1.25 13.19
CA PRO A 50 -16.21 1.27 14.47
C PRO A 50 -15.29 0.75 15.58
N GLY A 51 -14.90 1.62 16.53
CA GLY A 51 -14.27 1.22 17.80
C GLY A 51 -12.92 1.85 18.14
N ARG A 52 -12.25 2.56 17.22
CA ARG A 52 -10.98 3.25 17.53
C ARG A 52 -11.27 4.72 17.83
N SER A 53 -11.19 5.13 19.10
CA SER A 53 -11.38 6.55 19.47
C SER A 53 -10.33 7.44 18.79
N GLU A 54 -10.76 8.44 18.01
CA GLU A 54 -9.90 9.40 17.27
C GLU A 54 -8.82 10.09 18.14
N SER A 55 -9.04 10.20 19.46
CA SER A 55 -8.06 10.79 20.39
C SER A 55 -6.77 9.97 20.54
N MET A 56 -6.76 8.69 20.15
CA MET A 56 -5.57 7.83 20.12
C MET A 56 -4.74 7.98 18.83
N ASP A 57 -5.34 8.52 17.75
CA ASP A 57 -4.64 8.76 16.48
C ASP A 57 -3.82 10.06 16.48
N ALA A 58 -3.95 10.89 17.53
CA ALA A 58 -3.33 12.22 17.59
C ALA A 58 -1.78 12.22 17.58
N ARG A 59 -1.12 11.05 17.70
CA ARG A 59 0.35 10.91 17.58
C ARG A 59 0.78 9.65 16.82
N VAL A 60 0.07 9.33 15.74
CA VAL A 60 0.52 8.31 14.78
C VAL A 60 1.81 8.82 14.11
N GLN A 61 2.81 7.96 14.04
CA GLN A 61 4.10 8.22 13.40
C GLN A 61 4.13 7.63 11.99
N MET A 62 3.59 6.43 11.84
CA MET A 62 3.59 5.68 10.59
C MET A 62 2.45 4.66 10.59
N ARG A 63 1.98 4.28 9.40
CA ARG A 63 0.98 3.23 9.22
C ARG A 63 1.45 2.24 8.16
N LEU A 64 1.28 0.95 8.43
CA LEU A 64 1.50 -0.15 7.51
C LEU A 64 0.17 -0.88 7.33
N GLY A 65 -0.56 -0.56 6.27
CA GLY A 65 -1.91 -1.07 6.05
C GLY A 65 -2.83 -0.78 7.25
N ALA A 66 -3.30 -1.83 7.92
CA ALA A 66 -4.15 -1.74 9.10
C ALA A 66 -3.41 -1.40 10.41
N VAL A 67 -2.09 -1.59 10.46
CA VAL A 67 -1.28 -1.39 11.67
C VAL A 67 -0.82 0.07 11.76
N SER A 68 -0.98 0.67 12.94
CA SER A 68 -0.55 2.04 13.22
C SER A 68 0.56 2.05 14.28
N PHE A 69 1.69 2.65 13.94
CA PHE A 69 2.77 2.94 14.88
C PHE A 69 2.51 4.30 15.53
N SER A 70 2.36 4.33 16.85
CA SER A 70 2.09 5.56 17.60
C SER A 70 2.82 5.56 18.94
N ILE A 71 3.10 6.75 19.48
CA ILE A 71 3.82 6.91 20.75
C ILE A 71 3.09 6.21 21.92
N GLY A 72 1.77 6.08 21.84
CA GLY A 72 0.94 5.47 22.88
C GLY A 72 0.62 3.99 22.68
N LEU A 73 1.05 3.35 21.59
CA LEU A 73 0.72 1.94 21.30
C LEU A 73 1.98 1.15 20.99
N MET A 74 2.44 1.24 19.75
CA MET A 74 3.65 0.59 19.26
C MET A 74 4.55 1.65 18.63
N ALA A 75 5.40 2.26 19.45
CA ALA A 75 6.30 3.32 19.02
C ALA A 75 7.59 2.70 18.47
N TYR A 76 8.12 3.23 17.37
CA TYR A 76 9.48 2.89 16.93
C TYR A 76 10.47 3.95 17.44
N ASN A 77 11.67 3.49 17.76
CA ASN A 77 12.77 4.28 18.31
C ASN A 77 13.78 4.57 17.20
N SER A 78 13.94 3.61 16.30
CA SER A 78 14.88 3.65 15.19
C SER A 78 14.21 3.20 13.90
N LEU A 79 14.47 3.96 12.84
CA LEU A 79 14.03 3.69 11.48
C LEU A 79 15.26 3.74 10.56
N THR A 80 15.67 2.59 10.05
CA THR A 80 16.76 2.49 9.07
C THR A 80 16.19 2.21 7.70
N ARG A 81 16.58 3.03 6.71
CA ARG A 81 16.14 2.86 5.31
C ARG A 81 17.37 2.64 4.45
N SER A 82 17.41 1.51 3.75
CA SER A 82 18.52 1.11 2.88
C SER A 82 18.09 1.14 1.42
N ALA A 83 18.77 1.95 0.63
CA ALA A 83 18.65 2.00 -0.81
C ALA A 83 20.03 1.77 -1.43
N GLN A 84 20.07 1.02 -2.53
CA GLN A 84 21.29 0.73 -3.27
C GLN A 84 21.05 1.00 -4.75
N TRP A 85 22.13 1.18 -5.49
CA TRP A 85 22.12 1.40 -6.94
C TRP A 85 23.21 0.54 -7.55
N ARG A 86 22.88 -0.18 -8.62
CA ARG A 86 23.84 -1.05 -9.32
C ARG A 86 24.43 -0.30 -10.51
N TRP A 87 25.74 -0.22 -10.51
CA TRP A 87 26.56 0.31 -11.60
C TRP A 87 27.52 -0.80 -12.03
N ALA A 88 27.45 -1.20 -13.30
CA ALA A 88 28.37 -2.16 -13.89
C ALA A 88 29.52 -1.41 -14.56
N GLU A 89 30.75 -1.80 -14.27
CA GLU A 89 31.94 -1.18 -14.84
C GLU A 89 32.28 -1.85 -16.18
N GLN A 90 32.56 -1.04 -17.19
CA GLN A 90 32.98 -1.49 -18.51
C GLN A 90 34.36 -0.92 -18.82
N GLN A 91 35.34 -1.82 -18.86
CA GLN A 91 36.73 -1.44 -19.09
C GLN A 91 36.94 -0.85 -20.48
N ARG A 92 37.72 0.22 -20.57
CA ARG A 92 38.08 0.87 -21.83
C ARG A 92 39.59 0.94 -21.95
N VAL A 93 40.11 0.56 -23.11
CA VAL A 93 41.56 0.57 -23.35
C VAL A 93 42.06 2.02 -23.34
N GLY A 94 42.94 2.34 -22.38
CA GLY A 94 43.60 3.65 -22.28
C GLY A 94 42.71 4.80 -21.79
N GLN A 95 41.57 4.51 -21.17
CA GLN A 95 40.63 5.49 -20.60
C GLN A 95 40.09 4.97 -19.26
N ASP A 96 39.49 5.84 -18.45
CA ASP A 96 38.76 5.40 -17.26
C ASP A 96 37.58 4.50 -17.63
N ASP A 97 37.26 3.55 -16.76
CA ASP A 97 36.17 2.60 -16.92
C ASP A 97 34.82 3.34 -17.02
N LEU A 98 33.95 2.86 -17.92
CA LEU A 98 32.61 3.39 -18.11
C LEU A 98 31.64 2.75 -17.11
N LEU A 99 30.90 3.55 -16.36
CA LEU A 99 29.86 3.06 -15.45
C LEU A 99 28.49 3.00 -16.14
N GLN A 100 27.93 1.80 -16.28
CA GLN A 100 26.57 1.59 -16.77
C GLN A 100 25.61 1.32 -15.62
N TYR A 101 24.57 2.15 -15.50
CA TYR A 101 23.51 1.92 -14.54
C TYR A 101 22.64 0.73 -14.97
N THR A 102 22.63 -0.33 -14.14
CA THR A 102 21.89 -1.58 -14.41
C THR A 102 20.60 -1.70 -13.60
N GLY A 103 20.34 -0.76 -12.68
CA GLY A 103 19.08 -0.67 -11.96
C GLY A 103 19.24 -0.51 -10.45
N LYS A 104 18.11 -0.59 -9.74
CA LYS A 104 18.03 -0.55 -8.28
C LYS A 104 17.59 -1.92 -7.78
N PRO A 105 18.30 -2.55 -6.82
CA PRO A 105 17.72 -3.64 -6.05
C PRO A 105 16.56 -3.12 -5.19
N ARG A 106 15.74 -4.04 -4.66
CA ARG A 106 14.63 -3.71 -3.77
C ARG A 106 15.16 -3.02 -2.51
N ARG A 107 14.50 -1.94 -2.10
CA ARG A 107 14.82 -1.19 -0.89
C ARG A 107 14.43 -2.00 0.35
N THR A 108 15.12 -1.77 1.46
CA THR A 108 14.82 -2.40 2.75
C THR A 108 14.58 -1.33 3.79
N VAL A 109 13.62 -1.57 4.68
CA VAL A 109 13.36 -0.73 5.85
C VAL A 109 13.42 -1.62 7.07
N LYS A 110 14.15 -1.17 8.09
CA LYS A 110 14.20 -1.83 9.41
C LYS A 110 13.63 -0.87 10.44
N LEU A 111 12.68 -1.36 11.22
CA LEU A 111 12.11 -0.63 12.34
C LEU A 111 12.40 -1.40 13.62
N SER A 112 12.80 -0.68 14.66
CA SER A 112 12.87 -1.26 16.00
C SER A 112 12.26 -0.32 17.01
N GLY A 113 11.59 -0.91 17.99
CA GLY A 113 11.10 -0.16 19.12
C GLY A 113 10.69 -0.96 20.33
N GLU A 114 9.89 -0.34 21.18
CA GLU A 114 9.49 -0.91 22.46
C GLU A 114 8.00 -0.73 22.74
N LEU A 115 7.46 -1.67 23.53
CA LEU A 115 6.09 -1.73 23.98
C LEU A 115 6.08 -1.86 25.50
N HIS A 116 5.07 -1.27 26.14
CA HIS A 116 4.89 -1.32 27.59
C HIS A 116 3.44 -1.61 27.92
N ALA A 117 3.20 -2.61 28.78
CA ALA A 117 1.85 -2.99 29.22
C ALA A 117 1.13 -1.89 30.01
N GLY A 118 1.89 -1.03 30.70
CA GLY A 118 1.32 0.08 31.46
C GLY A 118 0.76 1.20 30.58
N ILE A 119 1.05 1.20 29.28
CA ILE A 119 0.57 2.19 28.33
C ILE A 119 -0.67 1.64 27.64
N CYS A 120 -1.74 2.42 27.63
CA CYS A 120 -3.00 2.09 26.93
C CYS A 120 -3.52 0.69 27.23
N ASP A 121 -3.43 0.25 28.49
CA ASP A 121 -3.91 -1.06 28.98
C ASP A 121 -3.36 -2.28 28.21
N GLY A 122 -2.15 -2.16 27.64
CA GLY A 122 -1.52 -3.26 26.91
C GLY A 122 -2.01 -3.44 25.46
N LEU A 123 -2.83 -2.52 24.93
CA LEU A 123 -3.27 -2.56 23.53
C LEU A 123 -2.12 -2.64 22.52
N GLY A 124 -0.93 -2.12 22.85
CA GLY A 124 0.25 -2.25 22.00
C GLY A 124 0.62 -3.70 21.65
N PHE A 125 0.33 -4.66 22.54
CA PHE A 125 0.56 -6.09 22.26
C PHE A 125 -0.41 -6.65 21.22
N ASP A 126 -1.66 -6.19 21.23
CA ASP A 126 -2.66 -6.57 20.22
C ASP A 126 -2.26 -6.01 18.84
N GLU A 127 -1.68 -4.81 18.78
CA GLU A 127 -1.13 -4.24 17.55
C GLU A 127 0.03 -5.08 16.97
N LEU A 128 0.84 -5.70 17.83
CA LEU A 128 1.93 -6.59 17.43
C LEU A 128 1.38 -7.92 16.89
N GLU A 129 0.32 -8.47 17.48
CA GLU A 129 -0.38 -9.64 16.96
C GLU A 129 -1.05 -9.32 15.61
N LEU A 130 -1.68 -8.14 15.50
CA LEU A 130 -2.24 -7.65 14.25
C LEU A 130 -1.15 -7.56 13.18
N LEU A 131 0.05 -7.07 13.50
CA LEU A 131 1.17 -7.03 12.56
C LEU A 131 1.55 -8.42 12.04
N GLN A 132 1.60 -9.43 12.91
CA GLN A 132 1.87 -10.82 12.50
C GLN A 132 0.75 -11.34 11.60
N SER A 133 -0.52 -11.11 11.96
CA SER A 133 -1.66 -11.50 11.12
C SER A 133 -1.63 -10.83 9.74
N GLN A 134 -1.18 -9.57 9.65
CA GLN A 134 -1.01 -8.87 8.38
C GLN A 134 0.15 -9.45 7.55
N ALA A 135 1.21 -9.92 8.21
CA ALA A 135 2.28 -10.64 7.54
C ALA A 135 1.81 -11.99 6.98
N ASP A 136 0.94 -12.70 7.72
CA ASP A 136 0.36 -13.98 7.32
C ASP A 136 -0.58 -13.87 6.11
N LEU A 137 -1.15 -12.69 5.85
CA LEU A 137 -1.91 -12.43 4.61
C LEU A 137 -1.06 -12.54 3.35
N ALA A 138 0.27 -12.52 3.48
CA ALA A 138 1.23 -12.57 2.36
C ALA A 138 0.96 -11.51 1.27
N ALA A 139 0.35 -10.38 1.65
CA ALA A 139 -0.05 -9.31 0.75
C ALA A 139 0.82 -8.06 0.98
N PRO A 140 1.17 -7.32 -0.08
CA PRO A 140 1.88 -6.06 0.05
C PRO A 140 0.99 -5.00 0.72
N GLN A 141 1.51 -4.36 1.76
CA GLN A 141 0.81 -3.35 2.54
C GLN A 141 1.35 -1.96 2.23
N LEU A 142 0.47 -0.97 2.15
CA LEU A 142 0.87 0.42 1.93
C LEU A 142 1.54 0.97 3.20
N LEU A 143 2.74 1.51 3.04
CA LEU A 143 3.47 2.17 4.12
C LEU A 143 3.37 3.69 3.95
N VAL A 144 2.84 4.36 4.97
CA VAL A 144 2.61 5.81 4.96
C VAL A 144 3.21 6.42 6.22
N SER A 145 4.03 7.44 6.06
CA SER A 145 4.53 8.24 7.17
C SER A 145 3.54 9.34 7.53
N ALA A 146 3.38 9.63 8.83
CA ALA A 146 2.59 10.76 9.29
C ALA A 146 3.21 12.12 8.88
N VAL A 147 4.47 12.16 8.45
CA VAL A 147 5.13 13.36 7.90
C VAL A 147 4.55 13.74 6.52
N GLY A 148 3.76 12.85 5.90
CA GLY A 148 3.10 13.09 4.61
C GLY A 148 3.67 12.28 3.45
N ASP A 149 4.72 11.49 3.69
CA ASP A 149 5.33 10.65 2.66
C ASP A 149 4.58 9.32 2.49
N VAL A 150 4.10 9.07 1.28
CA VAL A 150 3.64 7.74 0.85
C VAL A 150 4.86 6.96 0.36
N LEU A 151 5.24 5.91 1.09
CA LEU A 151 6.48 5.17 0.84
C LEU A 151 6.30 4.02 -0.16
N GLY A 152 5.09 3.83 -0.67
CA GLY A 152 4.72 2.73 -1.56
C GLY A 152 4.28 1.49 -0.81
N TYR A 153 4.33 0.35 -1.51
CA TYR A 153 3.92 -0.95 -1.02
C TYR A 153 5.11 -1.75 -0.50
N TRP A 154 4.95 -2.36 0.67
CA TRP A 154 5.97 -3.08 1.40
C TRP A 154 5.46 -4.42 1.86
N VAL A 155 6.36 -5.41 1.89
CA VAL A 155 6.08 -6.73 2.45
C VAL A 155 6.86 -6.91 3.74
N VAL A 156 6.23 -7.57 4.72
CA VAL A 156 6.87 -7.94 5.97
C VAL A 156 7.74 -9.16 5.74
N LYS A 157 9.03 -9.04 6.05
CA LYS A 157 10.06 -10.06 5.80
C LYS A 157 10.40 -10.83 7.08
N SER A 158 10.45 -10.13 8.20
CA SER A 158 10.57 -10.71 9.54
C SER A 158 10.00 -9.76 10.59
N VAL A 159 9.47 -10.35 11.66
CA VAL A 159 9.07 -9.66 12.89
C VAL A 159 9.61 -10.48 14.06
N GLU A 160 10.30 -9.80 14.97
CA GLU A 160 10.86 -10.38 16.18
C GLU A 160 10.39 -9.55 17.36
N SER A 161 9.97 -10.21 18.43
CA SER A 161 9.56 -9.54 19.67
C SER A 161 10.14 -10.26 20.88
N THR A 162 10.76 -9.51 21.78
CA THR A 162 11.36 -10.02 23.01
C THR A 162 10.68 -9.38 24.21
N GLY A 163 9.93 -10.17 24.98
CA GLY A 163 9.29 -9.72 26.22
C GLY A 163 10.21 -9.86 27.44
N THR A 164 10.14 -8.88 28.34
CA THR A 164 10.82 -8.89 29.64
C THR A 164 9.86 -8.49 30.77
N SER A 165 10.22 -8.86 32.00
CA SER A 165 9.48 -8.54 33.23
C SER A 165 8.00 -8.92 33.16
N PHE A 166 7.70 -10.21 33.29
CA PHE A 166 6.33 -10.72 33.17
C PHE A 166 5.45 -10.38 34.38
N LEU A 167 4.17 -10.11 34.13
CA LEU A 167 3.13 -9.99 35.15
C LEU A 167 2.79 -11.38 35.75
N PRO A 168 2.15 -11.43 36.92
CA PRO A 168 1.65 -12.67 37.52
C PRO A 168 0.69 -13.49 36.63
N GLY A 169 0.15 -12.90 35.55
CA GLY A 169 -0.67 -13.55 34.53
C GLY A 169 0.10 -14.02 33.28
N GLY A 170 1.43 -13.94 33.27
CA GLY A 170 2.26 -14.40 32.15
C GLY A 170 2.42 -13.41 30.99
N GLY A 171 1.69 -12.30 30.98
CA GLY A 171 1.89 -11.21 30.00
C GLY A 171 3.18 -10.42 30.28
N PRO A 172 3.97 -10.05 29.26
CA PRO A 172 5.17 -9.21 29.45
C PRO A 172 4.78 -7.79 29.88
N ARG A 173 5.48 -7.19 30.87
CA ARG A 173 5.29 -5.76 31.20
C ARG A 173 5.98 -4.85 30.20
N HIS A 174 7.07 -5.32 29.62
CA HIS A 174 7.85 -4.61 28.63
C HIS A 174 8.22 -5.58 27.51
N ALA A 175 8.22 -5.11 26.28
CA ALA A 175 8.75 -5.88 25.16
C ALA A 175 9.47 -4.97 24.18
N THR A 176 10.50 -5.48 23.54
CA THR A 176 11.15 -4.84 22.41
C THR A 176 10.75 -5.58 21.14
N PHE A 177 10.56 -4.84 20.04
CA PHE A 177 10.27 -5.42 18.75
C PHE A 177 11.25 -4.92 17.69
N SER A 178 11.51 -5.77 16.71
CA SER A 178 12.33 -5.48 15.53
C SER A 178 11.63 -6.09 14.33
N MET A 179 11.56 -5.35 13.22
CA MET A 179 10.98 -5.86 12.00
C MET A 179 11.75 -5.39 10.77
N GLU A 180 11.76 -6.25 9.75
CA GLU A 180 12.32 -5.97 8.44
C GLU A 180 11.23 -5.96 7.38
N LEU A 181 11.18 -4.87 6.62
CA LEU A 181 10.29 -4.66 5.48
C LEU A 181 11.11 -4.63 4.20
N GLN A 182 10.57 -5.23 3.15
CA GLN A 182 11.15 -5.16 1.81
C GLN A 182 10.19 -4.45 0.86
N HIS A 183 10.75 -3.55 0.04
CA HIS A 183 9.97 -2.77 -0.91
C HIS A 183 9.42 -3.69 -2.00
N TYR A 184 8.11 -3.64 -2.19
CA TYR A 184 7.41 -4.37 -3.22
C TYR A 184 7.30 -3.52 -4.49
N ALA A 185 6.67 -2.35 -4.39
CA ALA A 185 6.40 -1.50 -5.54
C ALA A 185 6.03 -0.09 -5.11
N ASP A 186 6.19 0.89 -6.01
CA ASP A 186 5.60 2.22 -5.80
C ASP A 186 4.13 2.24 -6.24
N ASP A 187 3.74 1.42 -7.23
CA ASP A 187 2.37 1.18 -7.69
C ASP A 187 2.09 -0.33 -7.73
N ILE A 188 0.99 -0.77 -7.12
CA ILE A 188 0.59 -2.19 -7.07
C ILE A 188 0.30 -2.78 -8.46
N HIS A 189 -0.09 -1.95 -9.43
CA HIS A 189 -0.37 -2.38 -10.79
C HIS A 189 0.89 -2.48 -11.66
N ASN A 190 2.00 -1.88 -11.23
CA ASN A 190 3.28 -1.91 -11.94
C ASN A 190 4.45 -2.15 -10.96
N PRO A 191 4.61 -3.39 -10.49
CA PRO A 191 5.56 -3.75 -9.43
C PRO A 191 7.02 -3.90 -9.85
#